data_AF-A0A1F4VZY0-F1
#
_entry.id   AF-A0A1F4VZY0-F1
#
_cell.length_a   1.000
_cell.length_b   1.000
_cell.length_c   1.000
_cell.angle_alpha   90.00
_cell.angle_beta   90.00
_cell.angle_gamma   90.00
#
_symmetry.space_group_name_H-M   'P 1'
#
loop_
_entity.id
_entity.type
_entity.pdbx_description
1 polymer ?
#
loop_
_entity_poly.entity_id
_entity_poly.type
_entity_poly.pdbx_seq_one_letter_code
_entity_poly.pdbx_strand_id
1 'polypeptide(L)'
;MQFGIPTQLIWPRTLDITGRPTAPGMRQVQDIATRAWNFTTALYHKAGGSPWRLDGVRGDVCFVGVSFYREILEANPMLRTSMAQAFTAAGDGYVLRGNSFEWSDSQRERSPHLDSKSAAALIRDVLELYQRQNRRSLPSRLVIHKTSRFSDEEIQGFEAACRIVPQHDFVAFGNRGIQFYRTGDYPPVRGTFVKFSDTEFALYTDGYIPYLRTYPGARIPRPVEIIEHHGDSPWNIVLQEVLALTKMNWNTADFSCSMPITVAFSRKVGEVLAELPQELPPRPEYRYYM
;
A
#
# COMPACT_ATOMS: atom_id res chain seq x y z
N MET A 1 -11.48 17.45 -4.04
CA MET A 1 -10.76 17.18 -5.31
C MET A 1 -10.98 18.25 -6.37
N GLN A 2 -12.22 18.69 -6.63
CA GLN A 2 -12.55 19.71 -7.64
C GLN A 2 -11.66 20.97 -7.54
N PHE A 3 -11.57 21.58 -6.36
CA PHE A 3 -10.83 22.83 -6.15
C PHE A 3 -9.31 22.67 -5.98
N GLY A 4 -8.76 21.44 -6.01
CA GLY A 4 -7.32 21.23 -5.82
C GLY A 4 -6.78 21.63 -4.44
N ILE A 5 -7.64 21.67 -3.42
CA ILE A 5 -7.24 21.97 -2.03
C ILE A 5 -7.29 20.66 -1.22
N PRO A 6 -6.15 20.15 -0.72
CA PRO A 6 -6.13 19.01 0.20
C PRO A 6 -6.80 19.37 1.53
N THR A 7 -7.57 18.45 2.10
CA THR A 7 -8.27 18.66 3.37
C THR A 7 -7.74 17.71 4.44
N GLN A 8 -7.74 18.12 5.71
CA GLN A 8 -7.45 17.26 6.86
C GLN A 8 -8.63 17.36 7.82
N LEU A 9 -9.45 16.32 7.85
CA LEU A 9 -10.62 16.26 8.73
C LEU A 9 -10.20 15.76 10.10
N ILE A 10 -10.77 16.37 11.15
CA ILE A 10 -10.52 15.97 12.53
C ILE A 10 -11.83 15.95 13.32
N TRP A 11 -12.03 14.88 14.08
CA TRP A 11 -13.18 14.78 14.98
C TRP A 11 -12.97 15.71 16.18
N PRO A 12 -14.00 16.41 16.69
CA PRO A 12 -13.88 17.27 17.86
C PRO A 12 -13.25 16.57 19.08
N ARG A 13 -13.57 15.29 19.31
CA ARG A 13 -12.96 14.48 20.37
C ARG A 13 -11.44 14.31 20.24
N THR A 14 -10.91 14.32 19.01
CA THR A 14 -9.47 14.22 18.72
C THR A 14 -8.77 15.57 18.90
N LEU A 15 -9.48 16.64 19.23
CA LEU A 15 -8.93 17.92 19.68
C LEU A 15 -9.00 18.09 21.19
N ASP A 16 -9.64 17.17 21.92
CA ASP A 16 -9.70 17.26 23.37
C ASP A 16 -8.32 17.05 24.00
N ILE A 17 -7.76 18.12 24.55
CA ILE A 17 -6.46 18.16 25.25
C ILE A 17 -6.63 18.14 26.77
N THR A 18 -7.86 18.11 27.27
CA THR A 18 -8.15 18.24 28.71
C THR A 18 -7.79 16.97 29.50
N GLY A 19 -7.38 15.89 28.82
CA GLY A 19 -6.92 14.66 29.46
C GLY A 19 -8.01 13.89 30.21
N ARG A 20 -9.29 14.20 29.96
CA ARG A 20 -10.40 13.51 30.63
C ARG A 20 -10.36 12.02 30.30
N PRO A 21 -10.31 11.15 31.32
CA PRO A 21 -10.34 9.72 31.08
C PRO A 21 -11.62 9.37 30.33
N THR A 22 -11.46 8.59 29.27
CA THR A 22 -12.60 8.05 28.53
C THR A 22 -13.36 7.11 29.47
N ALA A 23 -14.69 7.20 29.48
CA ALA A 23 -15.51 6.33 30.31
C ALA A 23 -15.19 4.85 30.02
N PRO A 24 -15.30 3.94 31.01
CA PRO A 24 -15.07 2.52 30.79
C PRO A 24 -15.89 2.00 29.60
N GLY A 25 -15.23 1.34 28.65
CA GLY A 25 -15.87 0.84 27.40
C GLY A 25 -15.82 1.81 26.21
N MET A 26 -15.38 3.06 26.40
CA MET A 26 -15.12 3.96 25.27
C MET A 26 -13.75 3.68 24.65
N ARG A 27 -13.68 3.79 23.31
CA ARG A 27 -12.43 3.66 22.56
C ARG A 27 -11.46 4.76 23.01
N GLN A 28 -10.39 4.37 23.69
CA GLN A 28 -9.33 5.30 24.10
C GLN A 28 -8.74 5.99 22.87
N VAL A 29 -8.57 7.31 22.99
CA VAL A 29 -7.82 8.11 22.01
C VAL A 29 -6.34 7.98 22.34
N GLN A 30 -5.48 8.02 21.33
CA GLN A 30 -4.03 8.13 21.52
C GLN A 30 -3.67 9.33 22.41
N ASP A 31 -2.48 9.30 23.01
CA ASP A 31 -1.97 10.43 23.79
C ASP A 31 -1.84 11.69 22.93
N ILE A 32 -1.76 12.85 23.60
CA ILE A 32 -1.76 14.16 22.95
C ILE A 32 -0.57 14.32 21.99
N ALA A 33 0.62 13.83 22.37
CA ALA A 33 1.82 13.98 21.57
C ALA A 33 1.72 13.15 20.28
N THR A 34 1.30 11.89 20.38
CA THR A 34 1.09 11.02 19.21
C THR A 34 0.05 11.58 18.25
N ARG A 35 -1.06 12.12 18.78
CA ARG A 35 -2.08 12.80 17.95
C ARG A 35 -1.51 14.00 17.22
N ALA A 36 -0.77 14.86 17.92
CA ALA A 36 -0.16 16.04 17.34
C ALA A 36 0.81 15.65 16.23
N TRP A 37 1.72 14.71 16.49
CA TRP A 37 2.69 14.22 15.51
C TRP A 37 2.04 13.65 14.25
N ASN A 38 1.02 12.79 14.40
CA ASN A 38 0.30 12.21 13.26
C ASN A 38 -0.39 13.32 12.44
N PHE A 39 -1.05 14.25 13.13
CA PHE A 39 -1.78 15.35 12.48
C PHE A 39 -0.85 16.31 11.74
N THR A 40 0.25 16.74 12.36
CA THR A 40 1.20 17.69 11.74
C THR A 40 1.97 17.04 10.60
N THR A 41 2.32 15.76 10.70
CA THR A 41 3.00 15.02 9.62
C THR A 41 2.11 14.93 8.39
N ALA A 42 0.83 14.56 8.57
CA ALA A 42 -0.13 14.50 7.47
C ALA A 42 -0.36 15.88 6.84
N LEU A 43 -0.49 16.93 7.66
CA LEU A 43 -0.63 18.32 7.17
C LEU A 43 0.60 18.79 6.38
N TYR A 44 1.80 18.52 6.89
CA TYR A 44 3.05 18.92 6.22
C TYR A 44 3.15 18.29 4.83
N HIS A 45 2.86 16.99 4.72
CA HIS A 45 2.80 16.35 3.40
C HIS A 45 1.67 16.90 2.52
N LYS A 46 0.49 17.12 3.10
CA LYS A 46 -0.63 17.74 2.38
C LYS A 46 -0.36 19.17 1.96
N ALA A 47 0.64 19.85 2.51
CA ALA A 47 1.14 21.14 2.03
C ALA A 47 2.17 21.01 0.90
N GLY A 48 2.68 19.80 0.63
CA GLY A 48 3.68 19.50 -0.40
C GLY A 48 5.08 19.17 0.15
N GLY A 49 5.23 19.03 1.46
CA GLY A 49 6.48 18.59 2.08
C GLY A 49 6.69 17.08 1.99
N SER A 50 7.93 16.62 2.09
CA SER A 50 8.27 15.20 2.22
C SER A 50 8.85 14.96 3.61
N PRO A 51 8.08 14.37 4.56
CA PRO A 51 8.53 14.20 5.95
C PRO A 51 9.85 13.43 6.10
N TRP A 52 10.02 12.35 5.33
CA TRP A 52 11.22 11.51 5.28
C TRP A 52 11.26 10.71 3.98
N ARG A 53 12.38 10.04 3.71
CA ARG A 53 12.57 9.14 2.55
C ARG A 53 13.11 7.79 3.01
N LEU A 54 12.99 6.77 2.17
CA LEU A 54 13.62 5.48 2.43
C LEU A 54 15.13 5.55 2.21
N ASP A 55 15.85 4.96 3.16
CA ASP A 55 17.25 4.60 2.98
C ASP A 55 17.35 3.14 2.50
N GLY A 56 18.36 2.86 1.68
CA GLY A 56 18.66 1.50 1.19
C GLY A 56 17.76 0.99 0.05
N VAL A 57 16.84 1.80 -0.48
CA VAL A 57 16.06 1.47 -1.69
C VAL A 57 16.58 2.31 -2.85
N ARG A 58 16.81 1.67 -4.00
CA ARG A 58 17.29 2.37 -5.20
C ARG A 58 16.29 3.44 -5.66
N GLY A 59 16.80 4.64 -5.96
CA GLY A 59 15.98 5.81 -6.31
C GLY A 59 15.18 5.69 -7.61
N ASP A 60 15.59 4.78 -8.50
CA ASP A 60 15.04 4.55 -9.84
C ASP A 60 14.00 3.41 -9.89
N VAL A 61 13.61 2.85 -8.74
CA VAL A 61 12.58 1.82 -8.63
C VAL A 61 11.19 2.45 -8.48
N CYS A 62 10.21 1.90 -9.18
CA CYS A 62 8.80 2.27 -9.07
C CYS A 62 8.00 1.10 -8.48
N PHE A 63 7.35 1.34 -7.34
CA PHE A 63 6.49 0.35 -6.69
C PHE A 63 5.02 0.65 -7.00
N VAL A 64 4.28 -0.32 -7.48
CA VAL A 64 2.89 -0.19 -7.91
C VAL A 64 1.99 -1.06 -7.05
N GLY A 65 1.08 -0.46 -6.29
CA GLY A 65 -0.01 -1.18 -5.63
C GLY A 65 -1.21 -1.32 -6.54
N VAL A 66 -1.68 -2.55 -6.80
CA VAL A 66 -2.91 -2.80 -7.55
C VAL A 66 -4.01 -3.27 -6.61
N SER A 67 -5.18 -2.64 -6.70
CA SER A 67 -6.36 -3.03 -5.94
C SER A 67 -7.64 -2.83 -6.76
N PHE A 68 -8.74 -3.28 -6.18
CA PHE A 68 -10.06 -3.17 -6.76
C PHE A 68 -11.01 -2.62 -5.71
N TYR A 69 -11.88 -1.72 -6.12
CA TYR A 69 -12.92 -1.17 -5.26
C TYR A 69 -14.28 -1.27 -5.95
N ARG A 70 -15.33 -1.19 -5.14
CA ARG A 70 -16.70 -1.10 -5.61
C ARG A 70 -17.13 0.35 -5.53
N GLU A 71 -17.74 0.86 -6.59
CA GLU A 71 -18.35 2.18 -6.58
C GLU A 71 -19.66 2.16 -5.78
N ILE A 72 -19.82 3.12 -4.87
CA ILE A 72 -20.97 3.16 -3.96
C ILE A 72 -22.21 3.70 -4.69
N LEU A 73 -21.99 4.64 -5.61
CA LEU A 73 -23.03 5.30 -6.39
C LEU A 73 -23.55 4.45 -7.56
N GLU A 74 -22.91 3.32 -7.86
CA GLU A 74 -23.26 2.46 -8.99
C GLU A 74 -24.38 1.48 -8.62
N ALA A 75 -25.40 1.39 -9.46
CA ALA A 75 -26.55 0.52 -9.23
C ALA A 75 -26.19 -0.97 -9.36
N ASN A 76 -25.18 -1.29 -10.18
CA ASN A 76 -24.71 -2.66 -10.37
C ASN A 76 -23.71 -3.07 -9.25
N PRO A 77 -24.09 -3.96 -8.32
CA PRO A 77 -23.21 -4.38 -7.22
C PRO A 77 -22.00 -5.19 -7.67
N MET A 78 -22.02 -5.68 -8.92
CA MET A 78 -20.99 -6.50 -9.53
C MET A 78 -19.88 -5.66 -10.16
N LEU A 79 -20.09 -4.36 -10.37
CA LEU A 79 -19.05 -3.52 -10.95
C LEU A 79 -17.88 -3.39 -9.97
N ARG A 80 -16.68 -3.65 -10.48
CA ARG A 80 -15.41 -3.42 -9.80
C ARG A 80 -14.56 -2.53 -10.67
N THR A 81 -13.96 -1.51 -10.04
CA THR A 81 -13.05 -0.60 -10.71
C THR A 81 -11.64 -0.90 -10.24
N SER A 82 -10.75 -1.14 -11.20
CA SER A 82 -9.33 -1.32 -10.92
C SER A 82 -8.66 0.00 -10.60
N MET A 83 -7.60 -0.05 -9.81
CA MET A 83 -6.78 1.11 -9.52
C MET A 83 -5.33 0.72 -9.34
N ALA A 84 -4.44 1.61 -9.73
CA ALA A 84 -3.00 1.48 -9.52
C ALA A 84 -2.49 2.68 -8.75
N GLN A 85 -1.51 2.42 -7.89
CA GLN A 85 -0.83 3.45 -7.12
C GLN A 85 0.66 3.30 -7.27
N ALA A 86 1.31 4.28 -7.87
CA ALA A 86 2.74 4.27 -8.10
C ALA A 86 3.46 5.06 -7.02
N PHE A 87 4.49 4.48 -6.42
CA PHE A 87 5.34 5.10 -5.42
C PHE A 87 6.79 5.05 -5.88
N THR A 88 7.46 6.20 -5.83
CA THR A 88 8.92 6.27 -6.00
C THR A 88 9.60 5.92 -4.68
N ALA A 89 10.89 5.58 -4.72
CA ALA A 89 11.67 5.40 -3.48
C ALA A 89 11.77 6.68 -2.63
N ALA A 90 11.60 7.85 -3.25
CA ALA A 90 11.53 9.13 -2.54
C ALA A 90 10.20 9.32 -1.77
N GLY A 91 9.22 8.43 -1.99
CA GLY A 91 7.90 8.47 -1.37
C GLY A 91 6.84 9.21 -2.17
N ASP A 92 7.20 9.77 -3.33
CA ASP A 92 6.23 10.44 -4.20
C ASP A 92 5.22 9.41 -4.70
N GLY A 93 3.97 9.57 -4.26
CA GLY A 93 2.87 8.69 -4.59
C GLY A 93 1.95 9.29 -5.64
N TYR A 94 1.49 8.46 -6.56
CA TYR A 94 0.50 8.80 -7.57
C TYR A 94 -0.61 7.76 -7.63
N VAL A 95 -1.82 8.20 -7.89
CA VAL A 95 -3.02 7.37 -7.99
C VAL A 95 -3.57 7.42 -9.40
N LEU A 96 -3.90 6.25 -9.94
CA LEU A 96 -4.56 6.07 -11.22
C LEU A 96 -5.82 5.21 -11.03
N ARG A 97 -6.92 5.68 -11.61
CA ARG A 97 -8.16 4.91 -11.76
C ARG A 97 -8.05 4.15 -13.08
N GLY A 98 -8.14 2.82 -13.01
CA GLY A 98 -8.16 1.95 -14.18
C GLY A 98 -9.59 1.70 -14.68
N ASN A 99 -9.72 0.70 -15.54
CA ASN A 99 -11.01 0.32 -16.12
C ASN A 99 -11.92 -0.35 -15.09
N SER A 100 -13.22 -0.16 -15.29
CA SER A 100 -14.29 -0.87 -14.59
C SER A 100 -14.70 -2.12 -15.36
N PHE A 101 -15.00 -3.20 -14.64
CA PHE A 101 -15.45 -4.47 -15.20
C PHE A 101 -16.46 -5.14 -14.26
N GLU A 102 -17.31 -5.98 -14.84
CA GLU A 102 -18.27 -6.76 -14.05
C GLU A 102 -17.60 -7.98 -13.44
N TRP A 103 -17.80 -8.18 -12.15
CA TRP A 103 -17.27 -9.31 -11.40
C TRP A 103 -18.33 -9.86 -10.44
N SER A 104 -18.54 -11.17 -10.47
CA SER A 104 -19.53 -11.86 -9.65
C SER A 104 -18.88 -12.60 -8.47
N ASP A 105 -19.44 -12.42 -7.26
CA ASP A 105 -19.05 -13.22 -6.07
C ASP A 105 -19.36 -14.73 -6.23
N SER A 106 -20.09 -15.12 -7.28
CA SER A 106 -20.41 -16.52 -7.62
C SER A 106 -19.25 -17.26 -8.31
N GLN A 107 -18.18 -16.56 -8.70
CA GLN A 107 -17.01 -17.21 -9.26
C GLN A 107 -16.25 -18.01 -8.19
N ARG A 108 -15.60 -19.11 -8.58
CA ARG A 108 -14.78 -19.93 -7.67
C ARG A 108 -13.63 -19.11 -7.05
N GLU A 109 -13.19 -18.07 -7.75
CA GLU A 109 -12.17 -17.15 -7.30
C GLU A 109 -12.77 -16.04 -6.42
N ARG A 110 -12.27 -15.94 -5.19
CA ARG A 110 -12.71 -14.96 -4.19
C ARG A 110 -12.14 -13.56 -4.42
N SER A 111 -11.50 -13.31 -5.55
CA SER A 111 -10.83 -12.05 -5.84
C SER A 111 -11.02 -11.67 -7.31
N PRO A 112 -11.23 -10.38 -7.60
CA PRO A 112 -11.28 -9.91 -8.98
C PRO A 112 -9.90 -9.94 -9.64
N HIS A 113 -9.89 -10.24 -10.93
CA HIS A 113 -8.70 -10.30 -11.78
C HIS A 113 -8.95 -9.47 -13.04
N LEU A 114 -7.88 -8.87 -13.57
CA LEU A 114 -7.93 -8.16 -14.85
C LEU A 114 -7.70 -9.14 -16.00
N ASP A 115 -8.36 -8.87 -17.14
CA ASP A 115 -7.93 -9.49 -18.38
C ASP A 115 -6.56 -8.93 -18.83
N SER A 116 -5.89 -9.63 -19.74
CA SER A 116 -4.55 -9.27 -20.19
C SER A 116 -4.49 -7.86 -20.79
N LYS A 117 -5.54 -7.42 -21.49
CA LYS A 117 -5.58 -6.09 -22.12
C LYS A 117 -5.68 -4.98 -21.06
N SER A 118 -6.54 -5.15 -20.07
CA SER A 118 -6.75 -4.18 -19.00
C SER A 118 -5.55 -4.14 -18.06
N ALA A 119 -4.94 -5.29 -17.76
CA ALA A 119 -3.69 -5.39 -17.01
C ALA A 119 -2.56 -4.61 -17.72
N ALA A 120 -2.39 -4.81 -19.03
CA ALA A 120 -1.39 -4.10 -19.82
C ALA A 120 -1.67 -2.58 -19.88
N ALA A 121 -2.92 -2.18 -20.08
CA ALA A 121 -3.32 -0.78 -20.12
C ALA A 121 -3.01 -0.07 -18.78
N LEU A 122 -3.39 -0.68 -17.65
CA LEU A 122 -3.16 -0.12 -16.32
C LEU A 122 -1.67 0.17 -16.06
N ILE A 123 -0.79 -0.75 -16.44
CA ILE A 123 0.65 -0.57 -16.25
C ILE A 123 1.25 0.43 -17.22
N ARG A 124 0.75 0.51 -18.46
CA ARG A 124 1.16 1.58 -19.40
C ARG A 124 0.81 2.95 -18.86
N ASP A 125 -0.40 3.13 -18.33
CA ASP A 125 -0.82 4.41 -17.74
C ASP A 125 0.06 4.80 -16.54
N VAL A 126 0.47 3.81 -15.72
CA VAL A 126 1.42 4.01 -14.63
C VAL A 126 2.79 4.46 -15.15
N LEU A 127 3.33 3.79 -16.17
CA LEU A 127 4.63 4.12 -16.75
C LEU A 127 4.62 5.50 -17.42
N GLU A 128 3.56 5.83 -18.15
CA GLU A 128 3.37 7.16 -18.72
C GLU A 128 3.31 8.24 -17.64
N LEU A 129 2.56 8.00 -16.56
CA LEU A 129 2.50 8.93 -15.43
C LEU A 129 3.87 9.10 -14.78
N TYR A 130 4.59 8.01 -14.54
CA TYR A 130 5.94 8.05 -14.00
C TYR A 130 6.87 8.87 -14.89
N GLN A 131 6.86 8.64 -16.21
CA GLN A 131 7.67 9.40 -17.16
C GLN A 131 7.33 10.90 -17.16
N ARG A 132 6.04 11.26 -17.09
CA ARG A 132 5.62 12.67 -17.01
C ARG A 132 6.20 13.37 -15.78
N GLN A 133 6.29 12.67 -14.66
CA GLN A 133 6.78 13.21 -13.39
C GLN A 133 8.31 13.19 -13.29
N ASN A 134 8.96 12.19 -13.89
CA ASN A 134 10.40 11.96 -13.77
C ASN A 134 11.16 12.32 -15.05
N ARG A 135 10.91 13.51 -15.61
CA ARG A 135 11.68 14.07 -16.75
C ARG A 135 11.82 13.11 -17.95
N ARG A 136 10.77 12.32 -18.23
CA ARG A 136 10.69 11.31 -19.30
C ARG A 136 11.60 10.09 -19.12
N SER A 137 12.23 9.89 -17.96
CA SER A 137 12.96 8.66 -17.68
C SER A 137 12.00 7.52 -17.30
N LEU A 138 12.27 6.32 -17.79
CA LEU A 138 11.64 5.10 -17.31
C LEU A 138 12.26 4.65 -15.99
N PRO A 139 11.51 3.94 -15.11
CA PRO A 139 12.12 3.32 -13.95
C PRO A 139 13.12 2.25 -14.40
N SER A 140 14.16 2.01 -13.61
CA SER A 140 15.07 0.89 -13.87
C SER A 140 14.41 -0.45 -13.57
N ARG A 141 13.44 -0.45 -12.65
CA ARG A 141 12.71 -1.63 -12.20
C ARG A 141 11.30 -1.25 -11.78
N LEU A 142 10.32 -2.05 -12.20
CA LEU A 142 8.91 -1.92 -11.77
C LEU A 142 8.53 -3.07 -10.85
N VAL A 143 7.96 -2.78 -9.69
CA VAL A 143 7.52 -3.81 -8.73
C VAL A 143 6.01 -3.69 -8.52
N ILE A 144 5.23 -4.71 -8.87
CA ILE A 144 3.78 -4.72 -8.71
C ILE A 144 3.39 -5.51 -7.46
N HIS A 145 2.60 -4.92 -6.60
CA HIS A 145 2.10 -5.46 -5.35
C HIS A 145 0.58 -5.66 -5.42
N LYS A 146 0.11 -6.88 -5.15
CA LYS A 146 -1.32 -7.26 -5.15
C LYS A 146 -1.67 -8.04 -3.88
N THR A 147 -2.92 -8.02 -3.42
CA THR A 147 -3.40 -8.78 -2.25
C THR A 147 -4.12 -10.09 -2.59
N SER A 148 -3.93 -10.58 -3.80
CA SER A 148 -4.39 -11.88 -4.27
C SER A 148 -3.36 -12.43 -5.25
N ARG A 149 -3.43 -13.74 -5.53
CA ARG A 149 -2.60 -14.37 -6.56
C ARG A 149 -2.83 -13.68 -7.91
N PHE A 150 -1.86 -13.80 -8.80
CA PHE A 150 -2.01 -13.33 -10.17
C PHE A 150 -2.71 -14.41 -11.01
N SER A 151 -3.58 -14.00 -11.93
CA SER A 151 -4.04 -14.92 -12.99
C SER A 151 -3.04 -14.93 -14.14
N ASP A 152 -3.09 -15.97 -14.97
CA ASP A 152 -2.21 -16.07 -16.15
C ASP A 152 -2.42 -14.90 -17.12
N GLU A 153 -3.66 -14.41 -17.26
CA GLU A 153 -3.94 -13.24 -18.10
C GLU A 153 -3.32 -11.96 -17.53
N GLU A 154 -3.37 -11.77 -16.21
CA GLU A 154 -2.75 -10.62 -15.55
C GLU A 154 -1.24 -10.62 -15.73
N ILE A 155 -0.58 -11.76 -15.52
CA ILE A 155 0.86 -11.91 -15.73
C ILE A 155 1.21 -11.55 -17.17
N GLN A 156 0.53 -12.16 -18.16
CA GLN A 156 0.77 -11.86 -19.58
C GLN A 156 0.59 -10.37 -19.90
N GLY A 157 -0.45 -9.74 -19.34
CA GLY A 157 -0.70 -8.31 -19.53
C GLY A 157 0.37 -7.42 -18.92
N PHE A 158 0.77 -7.72 -17.67
CA PHE A 158 1.81 -6.98 -16.96
C PHE A 158 3.17 -7.14 -17.64
N GLU A 159 3.58 -8.36 -18.01
CA GLU A 159 4.82 -8.60 -18.75
C GLU A 159 4.84 -7.86 -20.09
N ALA A 160 3.73 -7.90 -20.84
CA ALA A 160 3.63 -7.20 -22.12
C ALA A 160 3.82 -5.68 -21.98
N ALA A 161 3.32 -5.08 -20.91
CA ALA A 161 3.54 -3.65 -20.61
C ALA A 161 4.96 -3.37 -20.07
N CYS A 162 5.55 -4.31 -19.34
CA CYS A 162 6.87 -4.16 -18.73
C CYS A 162 8.05 -4.36 -19.71
N ARG A 163 7.83 -4.76 -20.96
CA ARG A 163 8.91 -4.96 -21.96
C ARG A 163 9.81 -3.74 -22.19
N ILE A 164 9.32 -2.53 -21.91
CA ILE A 164 10.10 -1.30 -22.04
C ILE A 164 10.93 -0.98 -20.79
N VAL A 165 10.69 -1.69 -19.69
CA VAL A 165 11.38 -1.53 -18.39
C VAL A 165 12.47 -2.60 -18.29
N PRO A 166 13.69 -2.26 -17.84
CA PRO A 166 14.79 -3.24 -17.79
C PRO A 166 14.54 -4.44 -16.87
N GLN A 167 13.84 -4.23 -15.75
CA GLN A 167 13.56 -5.26 -14.75
C GLN A 167 12.14 -5.13 -14.20
N HIS A 168 11.53 -6.25 -13.81
CA HIS A 168 10.22 -6.23 -13.18
C HIS A 168 10.04 -7.36 -12.16
N ASP A 169 9.20 -7.10 -11.16
CA ASP A 169 8.78 -8.09 -10.18
C ASP A 169 7.30 -7.96 -9.87
N PHE A 170 6.59 -9.07 -9.80
CA PHE A 170 5.20 -9.16 -9.38
C PHE A 170 5.15 -9.93 -8.05
N VAL A 171 4.64 -9.29 -7.01
CA VAL A 171 4.59 -9.82 -5.65
C VAL A 171 3.15 -9.83 -5.18
N ALA A 172 2.64 -11.01 -4.88
CA ALA A 172 1.31 -11.19 -4.33
C ALA A 172 1.40 -11.48 -2.83
N PHE A 173 0.62 -10.72 -2.07
CA PHE A 173 0.41 -10.90 -0.65
C PHE A 173 -0.82 -11.75 -0.39
N GLY A 174 -0.74 -12.60 0.61
CA GLY A 174 -1.86 -13.43 1.05
C GLY A 174 -1.87 -13.63 2.56
N ASN A 175 -2.62 -14.64 2.98
CA ASN A 175 -2.74 -15.01 4.38
C ASN A 175 -3.04 -16.51 4.48
N ARG A 176 -2.04 -17.32 4.85
CA ARG A 176 -2.20 -18.73 5.20
C ARG A 176 -2.65 -18.91 6.65
N GLY A 177 -2.59 -17.84 7.46
CA GLY A 177 -2.95 -17.89 8.87
C GLY A 177 -1.86 -18.52 9.74
N ILE A 178 -0.62 -18.56 9.26
CA ILE A 178 0.49 -19.19 9.97
C ILE A 178 1.18 -18.15 10.86
N GLN A 179 1.50 -18.54 12.09
CA GLN A 179 2.27 -17.72 13.02
C GLN A 179 3.38 -18.57 13.62
N PHE A 180 4.58 -18.01 13.63
CA PHE A 180 5.75 -18.56 14.30
C PHE A 180 5.96 -17.89 15.65
N TYR A 181 6.37 -18.71 16.61
CA TYR A 181 6.74 -18.28 17.96
C TYR A 181 8.26 -18.34 18.13
N ARG A 182 8.78 -17.45 18.96
CA ARG A 182 10.17 -17.42 19.41
C ARG A 182 10.16 -17.60 20.92
N THR A 183 11.09 -18.39 21.45
CA THR A 183 11.29 -18.53 22.90
C THR A 183 11.58 -17.18 23.56
N GLY A 184 10.88 -16.91 24.67
CA GLY A 184 11.02 -15.71 25.49
C GLY A 184 9.73 -14.88 25.56
N ASP A 185 9.83 -13.70 26.16
CA ASP A 185 8.67 -12.84 26.47
C ASP A 185 8.26 -11.92 25.31
N TYR A 186 9.14 -11.75 24.32
CA TYR A 186 8.91 -10.89 23.18
C TYR A 186 8.64 -11.69 21.89
N PRO A 187 7.81 -11.15 20.98
CA PRO A 187 7.56 -11.79 19.69
C PRO A 187 8.81 -11.85 18.81
N PRO A 188 8.75 -12.53 17.65
CA PRO A 188 9.82 -12.48 16.66
C PRO A 188 10.29 -11.05 16.37
N VAL A 189 11.59 -10.91 16.09
CA VAL A 189 12.21 -9.60 15.81
C VAL A 189 11.66 -9.08 14.49
N ARG A 190 11.32 -7.79 14.41
CA ARG A 190 10.91 -7.17 13.14
C ARG A 190 12.01 -7.35 12.09
N GLY A 191 11.64 -7.84 10.91
CA GLY A 191 12.55 -8.25 9.84
C GLY A 191 12.88 -9.75 9.83
N THR A 192 12.45 -10.52 10.84
CA THR A 192 12.54 -11.99 10.80
C THR A 192 11.70 -12.51 9.64
N PHE A 193 12.23 -13.42 8.84
CA PHE A 193 11.48 -14.07 7.78
C PHE A 193 11.57 -15.60 7.87
N VAL A 194 10.57 -16.27 7.33
CA VAL A 194 10.56 -17.71 7.09
C VAL A 194 10.42 -17.93 5.60
N LYS A 195 11.34 -18.70 5.04
CA LYS A 195 11.36 -19.06 3.62
C LYS A 195 10.67 -20.41 3.46
N PHE A 196 9.56 -20.45 2.71
CA PHE A 196 8.87 -21.70 2.37
C PHE A 196 9.36 -22.26 1.03
N SER A 197 9.61 -21.37 0.07
CA SER A 197 10.20 -21.67 -1.24
C SER A 197 11.02 -20.46 -1.73
N ASP A 198 11.51 -20.49 -2.98
CA ASP A 198 12.15 -19.32 -3.60
C ASP A 198 11.17 -18.20 -3.98
N THR A 199 9.85 -18.46 -3.91
CA THR A 199 8.79 -17.50 -4.28
C THR A 199 7.77 -17.25 -3.17
N GLU A 200 7.83 -18.03 -2.07
CA GLU A 200 6.90 -17.96 -0.95
C GLU A 200 7.60 -17.70 0.38
N PHE A 201 7.15 -16.66 1.09
CA PHE A 201 7.78 -16.16 2.31
C PHE A 201 6.76 -15.69 3.34
N ALA A 202 7.12 -15.77 4.62
CA ALA A 202 6.48 -15.02 5.70
C ALA A 202 7.49 -14.01 6.27
N LEU A 203 7.13 -12.73 6.32
CA LEU A 203 7.98 -11.65 6.82
C LEU A 203 7.31 -10.96 8.01
N TYR A 204 7.99 -10.93 9.15
CA TYR A 204 7.56 -10.18 10.32
C TYR A 204 7.85 -8.69 10.13
N THR A 205 6.89 -7.98 9.56
CA THR A 205 6.89 -6.52 9.53
C THR A 205 6.55 -5.95 10.90
N ASP A 206 5.76 -6.61 11.73
CA ASP A 206 5.59 -6.24 13.13
C ASP A 206 6.30 -7.24 14.03
N GLY A 207 6.86 -6.76 15.13
CA GLY A 207 7.62 -7.60 16.05
C GLY A 207 8.45 -6.80 17.04
N TYR A 208 9.32 -7.50 17.77
CA TYR A 208 10.25 -6.85 18.68
C TYR A 208 11.20 -5.94 17.92
N ILE A 209 11.35 -4.70 18.39
CA ILE A 209 12.25 -3.70 17.81
C ILE A 209 13.39 -3.46 18.81
N PRO A 210 14.62 -3.94 18.53
CA PRO A 210 15.74 -3.82 19.47
C PRO A 210 16.04 -2.39 19.91
N TYR A 211 15.92 -1.43 18.99
CA TYR A 211 16.12 -0.01 19.28
C TYR A 211 15.13 0.53 20.32
N LEU A 212 13.85 0.16 20.21
CA LEU A 212 12.81 0.56 21.17
C LEU A 212 12.77 -0.34 22.41
N ARG A 213 13.53 -1.44 22.40
CA ARG A 213 13.55 -2.50 23.42
C ARG A 213 12.16 -3.06 23.74
N THR A 214 11.23 -2.96 22.81
CA THR A 214 9.84 -3.41 23.00
C THR A 214 9.17 -3.70 21.66
N TYR A 215 7.96 -4.26 21.73
CA TYR A 215 7.03 -4.36 20.62
C TYR A 215 5.83 -3.43 20.90
N PRO A 216 5.61 -2.37 20.09
CA PRO A 216 4.58 -1.37 20.36
C PRO A 216 3.15 -1.80 19.95
N GLY A 217 2.96 -3.02 19.45
CA GLY A 217 1.65 -3.48 18.99
C GLY A 217 0.81 -4.14 20.10
N ALA A 218 -0.51 -4.00 19.99
CA ALA A 218 -1.45 -4.48 21.01
C ALA A 218 -1.80 -5.98 20.91
N ARG A 219 -1.44 -6.65 19.81
CA ARG A 219 -1.79 -8.06 19.53
C ARG A 219 -0.55 -8.83 19.10
N ILE A 220 -0.59 -10.15 19.21
CA ILE A 220 0.46 -11.03 18.67
C ILE A 220 0.69 -10.66 17.19
N PRO A 221 1.93 -10.31 16.80
CA PRO A 221 2.20 -9.87 15.44
C PRO A 221 1.93 -11.00 14.45
N ARG A 222 1.41 -10.62 13.29
CA ARG A 222 1.18 -11.53 12.17
C ARG A 222 2.18 -11.20 11.08
N PRO A 223 2.88 -12.20 10.52
CA PRO A 223 3.75 -11.93 9.39
C PRO A 223 2.92 -11.51 8.18
N VAL A 224 3.50 -10.63 7.36
CA VAL A 224 3.05 -10.41 5.99
C VAL A 224 3.51 -11.60 5.17
N GLU A 225 2.57 -12.27 4.52
CA GLU A 225 2.88 -13.43 3.71
C GLU A 225 2.95 -13.06 2.22
N ILE A 226 4.08 -13.37 1.60
CA ILE A 226 4.25 -13.38 0.15
C ILE A 226 3.89 -14.80 -0.31
N ILE A 227 2.86 -14.88 -1.15
CA ILE A 227 2.33 -16.16 -1.65
C ILE A 227 2.81 -16.49 -3.06
N GLU A 228 3.36 -15.51 -3.75
CA GLU A 228 3.82 -15.64 -5.12
C GLU A 228 4.73 -14.45 -5.45
N HIS A 229 5.83 -14.76 -6.14
CA HIS A 229 6.79 -13.80 -6.63
C HIS A 229 7.27 -14.27 -8.01
N HIS A 230 7.10 -13.41 -9.01
CA HIS A 230 7.58 -13.59 -10.38
C HIS A 230 8.48 -12.41 -10.71
N GLY A 231 9.65 -12.62 -11.32
CA GLY A 231 10.48 -11.52 -11.77
C GLY A 231 11.98 -11.75 -11.60
N ASP A 232 12.72 -10.65 -11.77
CA ASP A 232 14.17 -10.66 -11.92
C ASP A 232 14.94 -10.60 -10.59
N SER A 233 14.29 -10.12 -9.52
CA SER A 233 15.00 -9.80 -8.28
C SER A 233 15.15 -11.02 -7.38
N PRO A 234 16.25 -11.14 -6.62
CA PRO A 234 16.36 -12.20 -5.64
C PRO A 234 15.44 -11.90 -4.45
N TRP A 235 14.90 -12.96 -3.86
CA TRP A 235 13.91 -12.88 -2.78
C TRP A 235 14.30 -11.97 -1.61
N ASN A 236 15.58 -11.90 -1.26
CA ASN A 236 16.06 -11.08 -0.15
C ASN A 236 15.89 -9.58 -0.41
N ILE A 237 16.03 -9.14 -1.67
CA ILE A 237 15.80 -7.74 -2.06
C ILE A 237 14.31 -7.42 -1.95
N VAL A 238 13.43 -8.30 -2.43
CA VAL A 238 11.98 -8.14 -2.30
C VAL A 238 11.57 -8.01 -0.82
N LEU A 239 12.09 -8.87 0.06
CA LEU A 239 11.79 -8.80 1.49
C LEU A 239 12.29 -7.50 2.15
N GLN A 240 13.49 -7.05 1.78
CA GLN A 240 14.04 -5.78 2.27
C GLN A 240 13.19 -4.59 1.83
N GLU A 241 12.75 -4.58 0.58
CA GLU A 241 11.88 -3.53 0.03
C GLU A 241 10.50 -3.53 0.69
N VAL A 242 9.88 -4.70 0.85
CA VAL A 242 8.59 -4.82 1.58
C VAL A 242 8.74 -4.29 3.00
N LEU A 243 9.81 -4.65 3.70
CA LEU A 243 10.09 -4.15 5.05
C LEU A 243 10.31 -2.62 5.05
N ALA A 244 11.03 -2.09 4.07
CA ALA A 244 11.27 -0.65 3.94
C ALA A 244 9.97 0.11 3.68
N LEU A 245 9.15 -0.35 2.73
CA LEU A 245 7.87 0.28 2.35
C LEU A 245 6.86 0.36 3.51
N THR A 246 6.99 -0.46 4.54
CA THR A 246 6.17 -0.32 5.76
C THR A 246 6.46 0.96 6.57
N LYS A 247 7.60 1.63 6.31
CA LYS A 247 7.98 2.91 6.92
C LYS A 247 7.52 4.13 6.12
N MET A 248 6.90 3.94 4.95
CA MET A 248 6.51 5.04 4.04
C MET A 248 5.06 5.45 4.15
N ASN A 249 4.54 5.49 5.38
CA ASN A 249 3.19 5.97 5.62
C ASN A 249 3.20 7.37 6.25
N TRP A 250 3.14 8.41 5.40
CA TRP A 250 3.10 9.81 5.86
C TRP A 250 1.77 10.23 6.53
N ASN A 251 0.84 9.30 6.79
CA ASN A 251 -0.33 9.54 7.65
C ASN A 251 -0.07 9.32 9.14
N THR A 252 1.05 8.70 9.49
CA THR A 252 1.41 8.41 10.88
C THR A 252 2.88 8.68 11.12
N ALA A 253 3.22 9.17 12.30
CA ALA A 253 4.58 9.32 12.79
C ALA A 253 5.08 8.04 13.52
N ASP A 254 4.28 6.97 13.52
CA ASP A 254 4.71 5.67 14.04
C ASP A 254 5.97 5.18 13.31
N PHE A 255 6.82 4.43 14.03
CA PHE A 255 8.06 3.88 13.49
C PHE A 255 7.86 3.06 12.21
N SER A 256 6.76 2.32 12.12
CA SER A 256 6.36 1.56 10.93
C SER A 256 4.90 1.11 11.01
N CYS A 257 4.35 0.77 9.86
CA CYS A 257 3.05 0.10 9.73
C CYS A 257 3.20 -1.41 9.57
N SER A 258 2.09 -2.13 9.72
CA SER A 258 2.03 -3.59 9.56
C SER A 258 2.15 -4.03 8.09
N MET A 259 1.62 -3.23 7.17
CA MET A 259 1.61 -3.52 5.73
C MET A 259 2.48 -2.50 4.96
N PRO A 260 3.11 -2.90 3.84
CA PRO A 260 3.79 -1.95 2.96
C PRO A 260 2.81 -0.92 2.40
N ILE A 261 3.27 0.32 2.20
CA ILE A 261 2.40 1.44 1.80
C ILE A 261 1.58 1.14 0.53
N THR A 262 2.18 0.44 -0.44
CA THR A 262 1.55 0.01 -1.69
C THR A 262 0.28 -0.82 -1.48
N VAL A 263 0.17 -1.53 -0.35
CA VAL A 263 -0.99 -2.35 0.00
C VAL A 263 -1.87 -1.65 1.02
N ALA A 264 -1.27 -1.04 2.05
CA ALA A 264 -2.02 -0.35 3.09
C ALA A 264 -2.90 0.77 2.52
N PHE A 265 -2.40 1.46 1.50
CA PHE A 265 -3.05 2.62 0.91
C PHE A 265 -4.00 2.27 -0.22
N SER A 266 -3.78 1.15 -0.91
CA SER A 266 -4.65 0.64 -1.99
C SER A 266 -6.12 0.61 -1.56
N ARG A 267 -6.37 0.10 -0.36
CA ARG A 267 -7.70 0.05 0.26
C ARG A 267 -8.32 1.42 0.56
N LYS A 268 -7.56 2.33 1.20
CA LYS A 268 -8.08 3.66 1.61
C LYS A 268 -8.45 4.54 0.42
N VAL A 269 -7.61 4.53 -0.62
CA VAL A 269 -7.91 5.28 -1.84
C VAL A 269 -9.14 4.70 -2.52
N GLY A 270 -9.31 3.38 -2.50
CA GLY A 270 -10.50 2.72 -3.03
C GLY A 270 -11.77 3.24 -2.36
N GLU A 271 -11.74 3.40 -1.03
CA GLU A 271 -12.84 4.00 -0.26
C GLU A 271 -13.11 5.45 -0.67
N VAL A 272 -12.07 6.27 -0.89
CA VAL A 272 -12.25 7.67 -1.34
C VAL A 272 -12.74 7.75 -2.78
N LEU A 273 -12.22 6.91 -3.69
CA LEU A 273 -12.62 6.89 -5.09
C LEU A 273 -14.02 6.34 -5.30
N ALA A 274 -14.49 5.46 -4.41
CA ALA A 274 -15.84 4.92 -4.44
C ALA A 274 -16.92 5.97 -4.19
N GLU A 275 -16.57 7.06 -3.50
CA GLU A 275 -17.42 8.22 -3.21
C GLU A 275 -17.33 9.32 -4.29
N LEU A 276 -16.33 9.25 -5.18
CA LEU A 276 -16.11 10.26 -6.21
C LEU A 276 -16.91 9.94 -7.47
N PRO A 277 -17.81 10.83 -7.94
CA PRO A 277 -18.54 10.63 -9.20
C PRO A 277 -17.61 10.34 -10.38
N GLN A 278 -18.07 9.50 -11.33
CA GLN A 278 -17.26 9.12 -12.50
C GLN A 278 -16.88 10.31 -13.38
N GLU A 279 -17.75 11.32 -13.46
CA GLU A 279 -17.58 12.54 -14.27
C GLU A 279 -16.43 13.44 -13.79
N LEU A 280 -16.01 13.29 -12.52
CA LEU A 280 -14.94 14.10 -11.94
C LEU A 280 -13.60 13.36 -12.08
N PRO A 281 -12.62 13.92 -12.82
CA PRO A 281 -11.32 13.29 -12.94
C PRO A 281 -10.62 13.28 -11.56
N PRO A 282 -10.12 12.11 -11.11
CA PRO A 282 -9.36 12.03 -9.88
C PRO A 282 -8.07 12.85 -9.99
N ARG A 283 -7.66 13.47 -8.88
CA ARG A 283 -6.34 14.14 -8.81
C ARG A 283 -5.27 13.06 -8.72
N PRO A 284 -4.21 13.05 -9.54
CA PRO A 284 -3.23 11.98 -9.51
C PRO A 284 -2.36 12.00 -8.25
N GLU A 285 -2.21 13.15 -7.57
CA GLU A 285 -1.27 13.27 -6.45
C GLU A 285 -1.78 12.61 -5.18
N TYR A 286 -0.94 11.79 -4.54
CA TYR A 286 -1.24 11.05 -3.32
C TYR A 286 -1.77 11.92 -2.16
N ARG A 287 -1.33 13.18 -2.07
CA ARG A 287 -1.76 14.13 -1.01
C ARG A 287 -3.28 14.38 -0.92
N TYR A 288 -4.04 14.07 -1.97
CA TYR A 288 -5.50 14.25 -1.98
C TYR A 288 -6.29 13.07 -1.40
N TYR A 289 -5.62 11.95 -1.11
CA TYR A 289 -6.27 10.71 -0.66
C TYR A 289 -5.89 10.29 0.76
N MET A 290 -4.97 11.02 1.39
CA MET A 290 -4.57 10.79 2.76
C MET A 290 -5.62 11.26 3.76
#